data_AF-A0AAI9SXS6-F1
#
_entry.id   AF-A0AAI9SXS6-F1
#
_cell.length_a   1.000
_cell.length_b   1.000
_cell.length_c   1.000
_cell.angle_alpha   90.00
_cell.angle_beta   90.00
_cell.angle_gamma   90.00
#
_symmetry.space_group_name_H-M   'P 1'
#
loop_
_entity.id
_entity.type
_entity.pdbx_description
1 polymer ?
#
loop_
_entity_poly.entity_id
_entity_poly.type
_entity_poly.pdbx_seq_one_letter_code
_entity_poly.pdbx_strand_id
1 'polypeptide(L)' 'MAPKGKKVAPAPFAAKSAKTAESKNPLIESSPKNFGLGQSIQPKRNLSRFVKW' A
#
# COMPACT_ATOMS: atom_id res chain seq x y z
N MET A 1 51.70 5.88 5.57
CA MET A 1 50.95 5.48 6.78
C MET A 1 49.78 6.45 6.88
N ALA A 2 48.49 6.17 6.70
CA ALA A 2 47.64 4.97 6.78
C ALA A 2 46.41 5.18 5.81
N PRO A 3 45.55 4.16 5.55
CA PRO A 3 44.75 4.08 4.33
C PRO A 3 43.47 4.94 4.32
N LYS A 4 43.11 5.38 3.11
CA LYS A 4 41.89 6.10 2.72
C LYS A 4 40.65 5.36 3.23
N GLY A 5 39.90 5.99 4.13
CA GLY A 5 38.72 5.42 4.78
C GLY A 5 37.67 4.92 3.78
N LYS A 6 37.18 3.71 4.01
CA LYS A 6 36.16 3.04 3.19
C LYS A 6 34.86 3.85 3.23
N LYS A 7 34.39 4.31 2.06
CA LYS A 7 33.02 4.82 1.92
C LYS A 7 32.05 3.65 2.17
N VAL A 8 31.20 3.80 3.19
CA VAL A 8 30.17 2.82 3.51
C VAL A 8 29.20 2.73 2.33
N ALA A 9 28.89 1.50 1.89
CA ALA A 9 27.97 1.28 0.78
C ALA A 9 26.54 1.71 1.17
N PRO A 10 25.80 2.37 0.26
CA PRO A 10 24.41 2.74 0.53
C PRO A 10 23.55 1.50 0.77
N ALA A 11 22.56 1.62 1.67
CA ALA A 11 21.66 0.53 2.02
C ALA A 11 20.84 0.07 0.79
N PRO A 12 20.73 -1.24 0.52
CA PRO A 12 20.14 -1.77 -0.73
C PRO A 12 18.63 -1.51 -0.88
N PHE A 13 17.95 -0.99 0.15
CA PHE A 13 16.50 -0.74 0.15
C PHE A 13 16.12 0.73 0.40
N ALA A 14 17.05 1.68 0.27
CA ALA A 14 16.74 3.11 0.39
C ALA A 14 15.96 3.69 -0.81
N ALA A 15 15.58 2.85 -1.78
CA ALA A 15 14.68 3.25 -2.85
C ALA A 15 13.26 3.38 -2.29
N LYS A 16 12.89 4.59 -1.86
CA LYS A 16 11.48 4.97 -1.85
C LYS A 16 10.98 4.75 -3.26
N SER A 17 10.11 3.77 -3.46
CA SER A 17 9.36 3.63 -4.69
C SER A 17 8.62 4.95 -4.89
N ALA A 18 9.13 5.77 -5.81
CA ALA A 18 8.35 6.86 -6.34
C ALA A 18 7.09 6.18 -6.89
N LYS A 19 5.92 6.55 -6.35
CA LYS A 19 4.66 6.20 -6.99
C LYS A 19 4.75 6.78 -8.39
N THR A 20 5.05 5.94 -9.37
CA THR A 20 4.87 6.26 -10.77
C THR A 20 3.41 6.63 -10.91
N ALA A 21 3.15 7.92 -11.10
CA ALA A 21 1.83 8.39 -11.45
C ALA A 21 1.58 7.91 -12.87
N GLU A 22 1.01 6.72 -12.99
CA GLU A 22 0.42 6.28 -14.25
C GLU A 22 -0.55 7.37 -14.71
N SER A 23 -0.50 7.70 -16.00
CA SER A 23 -1.44 8.63 -16.61
C SER A 23 -2.86 8.14 -16.35
N LYS A 24 -3.56 8.81 -15.43
CA LYS A 24 -4.95 8.48 -15.11
C LYS A 24 -5.78 8.70 -16.37
N ASN A 25 -6.41 7.64 -16.84
CA ASN A 25 -7.33 7.72 -17.96
C ASN A 25 -8.47 8.70 -17.58
N PRO A 26 -8.69 9.80 -18.32
CA PRO A 26 -9.69 10.81 -17.97
C PRO A 26 -11.13 10.28 -18.05
N LEU A 27 -11.36 9.12 -18.65
CA LEU A 27 -12.66 8.45 -18.70
C LEU A 27 -12.93 7.57 -17.47
N ILE A 28 -11.94 7.36 -16.60
CA ILE A 28 -12.04 6.45 -15.46
C ILE A 28 -11.87 7.24 -14.17
N GLU A 29 -12.95 7.31 -13.40
CA GLU A 29 -12.96 7.91 -12.07
C GLU A 29 -12.85 6.83 -10.99
N SER A 30 -12.15 7.13 -9.90
CA SER A 30 -12.14 6.27 -8.72
C SER A 30 -13.44 6.48 -7.93
N SER A 31 -14.21 5.41 -7.71
CA SER A 31 -15.43 5.43 -6.90
C SER A 31 -15.26 4.58 -5.62
N PRO A 32 -14.54 5.08 -4.60
CA PRO A 32 -14.41 4.37 -3.33
C PRO A 32 -15.75 4.40 -2.58
N LYS A 33 -16.16 3.24 -2.03
CA LYS A 33 -17.35 3.12 -1.18
C LYS A 33 -16.96 3.17 0.28
N ASN A 34 -17.76 3.88 1.09
CA ASN A 34 -17.61 3.89 2.55
C ASN A 34 -18.49 2.78 3.15
N PHE A 35 -17.89 1.89 3.96
CA PHE A 35 -18.54 0.73 4.59
C PHE A 35 -18.66 0.87 6.12
N GLY A 36 -18.59 2.09 6.64
CA GLY A 36 -18.90 2.42 8.03
C GLY A 36 -20.37 2.16 8.39
N LEU A 37 -20.72 2.39 9.67
CA LEU A 37 -22.10 2.22 10.15
C LEU A 37 -23.06 3.17 9.40
N GLY A 38 -24.17 2.64 8.90
CA GLY A 38 -25.18 3.42 8.17
C GLY A 38 -24.78 3.88 6.76
N GLN A 39 -23.68 3.37 6.20
CA GLN A 39 -23.20 3.71 4.86
C GLN A 39 -23.49 2.57 3.86
N SER A 40 -22.58 2.29 2.93
CA SER A 40 -22.76 1.21 1.96
C SER A 40 -22.79 -0.17 2.63
N ILE A 41 -23.46 -1.13 1.99
CA ILE A 41 -23.53 -2.52 2.48
C ILE A 41 -22.14 -3.10 2.68
N GLN A 42 -21.96 -3.77 3.83
CA GLN A 42 -20.68 -4.32 4.23
C GLN A 42 -20.23 -5.44 3.28
N PRO A 43 -18.95 -5.49 2.88
CA PRO A 43 -18.44 -6.54 2.00
C PRO A 43 -18.46 -7.91 2.69
N LYS A 44 -18.36 -8.97 1.89
CA LYS A 44 -18.14 -10.32 2.41
C LYS A 44 -16.78 -10.37 3.13
N ARG A 45 -16.79 -10.83 4.37
CA ARG A 45 -15.60 -11.00 5.22
C ARG A 45 -15.54 -12.41 5.76
N ASN A 46 -14.36 -12.84 6.20
CA ASN A 46 -14.21 -14.14 6.84
C ASN A 46 -14.98 -14.17 8.17
N LEU A 47 -15.86 -15.16 8.33
CA LEU A 47 -16.71 -15.35 9.51
C LEU A 47 -16.36 -16.60 10.33
N SER A 48 -15.23 -17.27 10.06
CA SER A 48 -14.90 -18.58 10.65
C SER A 48 -14.96 -18.61 12.18
N ARG A 49 -14.65 -17.49 12.83
CA ARG A 49 -14.68 -17.33 14.29
C ARG A 49 -16.07 -17.07 14.89
N PHE A 50 -17.05 -16.75 14.05
CA PHE A 50 -18.42 -16.40 14.46
C PHE A 50 -19.45 -17.46 14.05
N VAL A 51 -19.02 -18.48 13.28
CA VAL A 51 -19.88 -19.62 12.93
C VAL A 51 -20.16 -20.42 14.20
N LYS A 52 -21.44 -20.68 14.45
CA LYS A 52 -21.88 -21.62 15.47
C LYS A 52 -21.71 -23.03 14.90
N TRP A 53 -20.78 -23.78 15.49
CA TRP A 53 -20.60 -25.21 15.25
C TRP A 53 -21.60 -26.03 16.07
#